data_AF-A0A6L4ZLU1-F1
#
_entry.id   AF-A0A6L4ZLU1-F1
#
_cell.length_a   1.000
_cell.length_b   1.000
_cell.length_c   1.000
_cell.angle_alpha   90.00
_cell.angle_beta   90.00
_cell.angle_gamma   90.00
#
_symmetry.space_group_name_H-M   'P 1'
#
loop_
_entity.id
_entity.type
_entity.pdbx_description
1 polymer ?
#
loop_
_entity_poly.entity_id
_entity_poly.type
_entity_poly.pdbx_seq_one_letter_code
_entity_poly.pdbx_strand_id
1 'polypeptide(L)'
;DPETARRFHLEAVTTASIKHPNVITVHDFDFTESGIPYIVMELLKGETLLGEQQRVGQIPLRRAIQILTPICAALNVAHSQGVIHRDLKPANIVLHRTSDDNEVMKLIDFGIAKQLTETCLYVSRTLYGRTLRLTYRYL
;
A
#
# COMPACT_ATOMS: atom_id res chain seq x y z
N ASP A 1 -9.49 5.66 -19.10
CA ASP A 1 -10.89 6.01 -18.82
C ASP A 1 -10.92 7.11 -17.76
N PRO A 2 -11.59 8.26 -17.99
CA PRO A 2 -11.64 9.38 -17.04
C PRO A 2 -12.13 9.01 -15.64
N GLU A 3 -13.03 8.02 -15.51
CA GLU A 3 -13.54 7.55 -14.22
C GLU A 3 -12.46 6.82 -13.40
N THR A 4 -11.57 6.07 -14.06
CA THR A 4 -10.39 5.44 -13.43
C THR A 4 -9.44 6.48 -12.84
N ALA A 5 -9.14 7.54 -13.59
CA ALA A 5 -8.24 8.60 -13.14
C ALA A 5 -8.79 9.37 -11.92
N ARG A 6 -10.10 9.66 -11.92
CA ARG A 6 -10.78 10.34 -10.81
C ARG A 6 -10.73 9.52 -9.52
N ARG A 7 -10.92 8.20 -9.61
CA ARG A 7 -10.89 7.30 -8.44
C ARG A 7 -9.47 7.07 -7.92
N PHE A 8 -8.49 6.97 -8.82
CA PHE A 8 -7.08 6.90 -8.46
C PHE A 8 -6.63 8.13 -7.66
N HIS A 9 -7.04 9.32 -8.09
CA HIS A 9 -6.83 10.55 -7.35
C HIS A 9 -7.50 10.53 -5.96
N LEU A 10 -8.74 10.07 -5.87
CA LEU A 10 -9.45 9.95 -4.58
C LEU A 10 -8.74 8.99 -3.62
N GLU A 11 -8.18 7.88 -4.11
CA GLU A 11 -7.42 6.93 -3.29
C GLU A 11 -6.12 7.55 -2.76
N ALA A 12 -5.37 8.24 -3.62
CA ALA A 12 -4.16 8.96 -3.22
C ALA A 12 -4.45 10.00 -2.12
N VAL A 13 -5.48 10.83 -2.33
CA VAL A 13 -5.89 11.87 -1.39
C VAL A 13 -6.39 11.26 -0.07
N THR A 14 -7.17 10.20 -0.13
CA THR A 14 -7.71 9.51 1.05
C THR A 14 -6.60 8.84 1.86
N THR A 15 -5.64 8.20 1.20
CA THR A 15 -4.52 7.56 1.88
C THR A 15 -3.58 8.60 2.48
N ALA A 16 -3.32 9.71 1.76
CA ALA A 16 -2.49 10.81 2.22
C ALA A 16 -3.06 11.55 3.45
N SER A 17 -4.39 11.54 3.65
CA SER A 17 -4.99 12.17 4.82
C SER A 17 -4.80 11.36 6.11
N ILE A 18 -4.57 10.05 6.00
CA ILE A 18 -4.41 9.15 7.15
C ILE A 18 -2.95 9.17 7.63
N LYS A 19 -2.69 9.90 8.70
CA LYS A 19 -1.37 9.95 9.35
C LYS A 19 -1.26 8.90 10.44
N HIS A 20 -0.58 7.79 10.16
CA HIS A 20 -0.31 6.74 11.15
C HIS A 20 0.97 5.96 10.78
N PRO A 21 1.82 5.54 11.73
CA PRO A 21 3.06 4.80 11.43
C PRO A 21 2.81 3.48 10.66
N ASN A 22 1.65 2.86 10.87
CA ASN A 22 1.25 1.62 10.21
C ASN A 22 0.39 1.81 8.94
N VAL A 23 0.33 3.03 8.39
CA VAL A 23 -0.28 3.32 7.08
C VAL A 23 0.83 3.76 6.13
N ILE A 24 0.73 3.38 4.86
CA ILE A 24 1.64 3.85 3.82
C ILE A 24 1.56 5.37 3.67
N THR A 25 2.72 6.01 3.67
CA THR A 25 2.82 7.44 3.42
C THR A 25 2.80 7.69 1.92
N VAL A 26 1.80 8.42 1.45
CA VAL A 26 1.77 8.99 0.10
C VAL A 26 2.50 10.33 0.13
N HIS A 27 3.52 10.49 -0.72
CA HIS A 27 4.29 11.70 -0.86
C HIS A 27 3.73 12.64 -1.93
N ASP A 28 3.27 12.08 -3.06
CA ASP A 28 2.75 12.85 -4.18
C ASP A 28 1.85 11.99 -5.09
N PHE A 29 1.06 12.62 -5.94
CA PHE A 29 0.33 11.98 -7.04
C PHE A 29 0.31 12.92 -8.25
N ASP A 30 0.49 12.38 -9.44
CA ASP A 30 0.51 13.20 -10.66
C ASP A 30 0.27 12.34 -11.91
N PHE A 31 0.39 12.94 -13.09
CA PHE A 31 0.27 12.31 -14.39
C PHE A 31 1.60 12.38 -15.14
N THR A 32 1.94 11.29 -15.83
CA THR A 32 3.02 11.31 -16.83
C THR A 32 2.66 12.22 -18.00
N GLU A 33 3.65 12.58 -18.83
CA GLU A 33 3.44 13.34 -20.07
C GLU A 33 2.42 12.70 -21.02
N SER A 34 2.28 11.36 -20.97
CA SER A 34 1.31 10.60 -21.75
C SER A 34 -0.08 10.50 -21.08
N GLY A 35 -0.31 11.22 -19.97
CA GLY A 35 -1.57 11.24 -19.23
C GLY A 35 -1.82 10.04 -18.32
N ILE A 36 -0.81 9.18 -18.10
CA ILE A 36 -0.94 8.01 -17.21
C ILE A 36 -0.77 8.47 -15.75
N PRO A 37 -1.74 8.21 -14.86
CA PRO A 37 -1.65 8.59 -13.45
C PRO A 37 -0.63 7.73 -12.68
N TYR A 38 0.04 8.33 -11.68
CA TYR A 38 0.96 7.64 -10.78
C TYR A 38 0.91 8.24 -9.35
N ILE A 39 1.29 7.43 -8.36
CA ILE A 39 1.40 7.82 -6.95
C ILE A 39 2.83 7.57 -6.49
N VAL A 40 3.41 8.56 -5.82
CA VAL A 40 4.69 8.46 -5.13
C VAL A 40 4.41 8.18 -3.67
N MET A 41 5.01 7.11 -3.13
CA MET A 41 4.81 6.66 -1.75
C MET A 41 6.14 6.25 -1.12
N GLU A 42 6.14 6.06 0.20
CA GLU A 42 7.34 5.57 0.90
C GLU A 42 7.77 4.20 0.37
N LEU A 43 9.09 3.97 0.31
CA LEU A 43 9.62 2.71 -0.19
C LEU A 43 9.64 1.65 0.93
N LEU A 44 8.77 0.66 0.80
CA LEU A 44 8.75 -0.48 1.72
C LEU A 44 9.73 -1.57 1.30
N LYS A 45 10.53 -2.04 2.25
CA LYS A 45 11.38 -3.25 2.17
C LYS A 45 10.73 -4.39 2.94
N GLY A 46 10.74 -5.61 2.41
CA GLY A 46 10.17 -6.79 3.07
C GLY A 46 9.22 -7.56 2.15
N GLU A 47 8.39 -8.41 2.75
CA GLU A 47 7.35 -9.17 2.05
C GLU A 47 5.93 -8.78 2.53
N THR A 48 4.91 -9.12 1.75
CA THR A 48 3.51 -8.99 2.21
C THR A 48 3.19 -10.11 3.19
N LEU A 49 2.15 -9.94 4.01
CA LEU A 49 1.64 -11.00 4.87
C LEU A 49 1.19 -12.21 4.04
N LEU A 50 0.67 -11.98 2.83
CA LEU A 50 0.38 -13.07 1.89
C LEU A 50 1.66 -13.84 1.51
N GLY A 51 2.77 -13.13 1.25
CA GLY A 51 4.07 -13.74 0.97
C GLY A 51 4.57 -14.59 2.13
N GLU A 52 4.52 -14.04 3.35
CA GLU A 52 4.89 -14.78 4.56
C GLU A 52 4.02 -16.04 4.71
N GLN A 53 2.70 -15.90 4.56
CA GLN A 53 1.74 -17.01 4.63
C GLN A 53 2.03 -18.09 3.58
N GLN A 54 2.34 -17.72 2.34
CA GLN A 54 2.70 -18.69 1.30
C GLN A 54 4.01 -19.42 1.61
N ARG A 55 4.98 -18.72 2.21
CA ARG A 55 6.29 -19.27 2.56
C ARG A 55 6.25 -20.19 3.78
N VAL A 56 5.49 -19.85 4.82
CA VAL A 56 5.45 -20.61 6.09
C VAL A 56 4.20 -21.46 6.27
N GLY A 57 3.21 -21.34 5.38
CA GLY A 57 1.89 -21.95 5.52
C GLY A 57 1.02 -21.18 6.51
N GLN A 58 0.71 -21.78 7.66
CA GLN A 58 -0.14 -21.14 8.65
C GLN A 58 0.66 -20.15 9.50
N ILE A 59 0.16 -18.92 9.61
CA ILE A 59 0.72 -17.91 10.51
C ILE A 59 0.35 -18.30 11.96
N PRO A 60 1.32 -18.49 12.87
CA PRO A 60 1.03 -18.81 14.26
C PRO A 60 0.22 -17.69 14.94
N LEU A 61 -0.70 -18.04 15.85
CA LEU A 61 -1.58 -17.08 16.52
C LEU A 61 -0.82 -15.89 17.14
N ARG A 62 0.30 -16.16 17.82
CA ARG A 62 1.14 -15.12 18.43
C ARG A 62 1.64 -14.11 17.38
N ARG A 63 2.05 -14.60 16.21
CA ARG A 63 2.53 -13.77 15.10
C ARG A 63 1.36 -12.99 14.49
N ALA A 64 0.21 -13.62 14.31
CA ALA A 64 -0.99 -12.95 13.81
C ALA A 64 -1.41 -11.78 14.72
N ILE A 65 -1.36 -11.94 16.04
CA ILE A 65 -1.66 -10.86 16.99
C ILE A 65 -0.65 -9.71 16.84
N GLN A 66 0.66 -10.02 16.77
CA GLN A 66 1.70 -9.00 16.57
C GLN A 66 1.50 -8.18 15.29
N ILE A 67 0.97 -8.81 14.24
CA ILE A 67 0.69 -8.13 12.96
C ILE A 67 -0.62 -7.35 13.02
N LEU A 68 -1.69 -7.96 13.54
CA LEU A 68 -3.03 -7.38 13.48
C LEU A 68 -3.24 -6.25 14.49
N THR A 69 -2.60 -6.28 15.66
CA THR A 69 -2.70 -5.19 16.64
C THR A 69 -2.36 -3.81 16.05
N PRO A 70 -1.19 -3.61 15.41
CA PRO A 70 -0.87 -2.31 14.79
C PRO A 70 -1.76 -1.99 13.58
N ILE A 71 -2.22 -3.00 12.83
CA ILE A 71 -3.15 -2.80 11.71
C ILE A 71 -4.53 -2.33 12.21
N CYS A 72 -5.03 -2.88 13.30
CA CYS A 72 -6.25 -2.42 13.94
C CYS A 72 -6.12 -0.97 14.45
N ALA A 73 -4.95 -0.58 14.97
CA ALA A 73 -4.68 0.80 15.36
C ALA A 73 -4.74 1.75 14.14
N ALA A 74 -4.13 1.37 13.01
CA ALA A 74 -4.21 2.11 11.75
C ALA A 74 -5.66 2.25 11.27
N LEU A 75 -6.41 1.16 11.25
CA LEU A 75 -7.82 1.15 10.83
C LEU A 75 -8.68 2.01 11.74
N ASN A 76 -8.43 2.02 13.05
CA ASN A 76 -9.15 2.88 13.98
C ASN A 76 -8.95 4.37 13.67
N VAL A 77 -7.72 4.78 13.34
CA VAL A 77 -7.44 6.15 12.90
C VAL A 77 -8.18 6.46 11.59
N ALA A 78 -8.11 5.58 10.60
CA ALA A 78 -8.83 5.76 9.34
C ALA A 78 -10.36 5.89 9.55
N HIS A 79 -10.95 5.01 10.36
CA HIS A 79 -12.38 5.03 10.68
C HIS A 79 -12.78 6.32 11.42
N SER A 80 -11.93 6.84 12.31
CA SER A 80 -12.19 8.13 12.99
C SER A 80 -12.24 9.32 12.03
N GLN A 81 -11.66 9.18 10.84
CA GLN A 81 -11.67 10.16 9.75
C GLN A 81 -12.75 9.85 8.69
N GLY A 82 -13.63 8.88 8.95
CA GLY A 82 -14.67 8.45 8.02
C GLY A 82 -14.17 7.62 6.84
N VAL A 83 -12.91 7.16 6.86
CA VAL A 83 -12.32 6.34 5.80
C VAL A 83 -12.45 4.87 6.13
N ILE A 84 -13.04 4.09 5.23
CA ILE A 84 -13.15 2.62 5.35
C ILE A 84 -12.24 1.99 4.29
N HIS A 85 -11.37 1.06 4.69
CA HIS A 85 -10.40 0.42 3.80
C HIS A 85 -11.04 -0.44 2.69
N ARG A 86 -12.15 -1.14 2.99
CA ARG A 86 -12.97 -1.96 2.06
C ARG A 86 -12.30 -3.18 1.40
N ASP A 87 -10.97 -3.24 1.30
CA ASP A 87 -10.24 -4.38 0.74
C ASP A 87 -9.18 -4.96 1.67
N LEU A 88 -9.49 -5.10 2.96
CA LEU A 88 -8.50 -5.61 3.91
C LEU A 88 -8.23 -7.10 3.65
N LYS A 89 -7.00 -7.41 3.24
CA LYS A 89 -6.51 -8.77 2.95
C LYS A 89 -5.01 -8.89 3.23
N PRO A 90 -4.45 -10.10 3.38
CA PRO A 90 -3.01 -10.29 3.63
C PRO A 90 -2.08 -9.66 2.59
N ALA A 91 -2.53 -9.53 1.34
CA ALA A 91 -1.74 -8.86 0.29
C ALA A 91 -1.58 -7.35 0.52
N ASN A 92 -2.45 -6.73 1.32
CA ASN A 92 -2.42 -5.29 1.61
C ASN A 92 -1.72 -4.96 2.93
N ILE A 93 -1.08 -5.95 3.56
CA ILE A 93 -0.27 -5.76 4.76
C ILE A 93 1.17 -6.10 4.40
N VAL A 94 2.05 -5.10 4.49
CA VAL A 94 3.48 -5.26 4.23
C VAL A 94 4.24 -5.34 5.55
N LEU A 95 5.08 -6.36 5.69
CA LEU A 95 5.98 -6.58 6.82
C LEU A 95 7.26 -5.78 6.57
N HIS A 96 7.20 -4.47 6.83
CA HIS A 96 8.28 -3.56 6.44
C HIS A 96 9.50 -3.69 7.37
N ARG A 97 10.68 -3.91 6.81
CA ARG A 97 11.98 -3.87 7.51
C ARG A 97 12.58 -2.48 7.44
N THR A 98 12.70 -1.84 8.60
CA THR A 98 13.34 -0.53 8.79
C THR A 98 14.87 -0.64 8.66
N SER A 99 15.58 0.50 8.64
CA SER A 99 17.05 0.53 8.62
C SER A 99 17.68 -0.16 9.83
N ASP A 100 16.98 -0.13 10.96
CA ASP A 100 17.49 -0.61 12.25
C ASP A 100 17.07 -2.08 12.49
N ASP A 101 16.73 -2.79 11.42
CA ASP A 101 16.25 -4.18 11.35
C ASP A 101 14.95 -4.48 12.13
N ASN A 102 14.28 -3.44 12.62
CA ASN A 102 12.94 -3.56 13.20
C ASN A 102 11.90 -3.80 12.11
N GLU A 103 10.86 -4.56 12.45
CA GLU A 103 9.74 -4.83 11.57
C GLU A 103 8.53 -3.98 11.94
N VAL A 104 7.96 -3.29 10.94
CA VAL A 104 6.81 -2.40 11.08
C VAL A 104 5.74 -2.83 10.10
N MET A 105 4.52 -3.05 10.59
CA MET A 105 3.39 -3.38 9.72
C MET A 105 2.93 -2.15 8.97
N LYS A 106 2.77 -2.26 7.65
CA LYS A 106 2.28 -1.17 6.80
C LYS A 106 1.04 -1.62 6.06
N LEU A 107 -0.07 -0.93 6.31
CA LEU A 107 -1.30 -1.09 5.55
C LEU A 107 -1.19 -0.27 4.26
N ILE A 108 -1.38 -0.94 3.12
CA ILE A 108 -1.39 -0.33 1.78
C ILE A 108 -2.80 -0.41 1.17
N ASP A 109 -3.06 0.41 0.15
CA ASP A 109 -4.23 0.34 -0.72
C ASP A 109 -5.59 0.39 0.00
N PHE A 110 -6.07 1.59 0.33
CA PHE A 110 -7.39 1.83 0.96
C PHE A 110 -8.58 1.63 0.01
N GLY A 111 -8.44 0.83 -1.04
CA GLY A 111 -9.52 0.06 -1.67
C GLY A 111 -10.67 0.83 -2.32
N ILE A 112 -10.64 2.16 -2.37
CA ILE A 112 -11.68 2.96 -3.04
C ILE A 112 -11.68 2.72 -4.57
N ALA A 113 -10.55 2.27 -5.15
CA ALA A 113 -10.43 2.00 -6.58
C ALA A 113 -10.89 0.59 -7.02
N LYS A 114 -11.08 -0.36 -6.09
CA LYS A 114 -11.17 -1.78 -6.46
C LYS A 114 -12.48 -2.22 -7.13
N GLN A 115 -13.41 -1.32 -7.38
CA GLN A 115 -14.63 -1.71 -8.07
C GLN A 115 -14.47 -1.88 -9.58
N LEU A 116 -13.34 -1.49 -10.20
CA LEU A 116 -13.16 -1.65 -11.65
C LEU A 116 -11.69 -1.93 -12.03
N THR A 117 -11.41 -3.21 -12.29
CA THR A 117 -10.58 -3.70 -13.41
C THR A 117 -9.06 -3.89 -13.21
N GLU A 118 -8.61 -5.05 -13.66
CA GLU A 118 -7.31 -5.73 -13.49
C GLU A 118 -6.06 -5.06 -14.08
N THR A 119 -6.08 -3.80 -14.48
CA THR A 119 -4.96 -3.23 -15.22
C THR A 119 -4.68 -1.81 -14.79
N CYS A 120 -3.73 -1.65 -13.86
CA CYS A 120 -2.65 -0.64 -13.86
C CYS A 120 -2.14 -0.44 -12.42
N LEU A 121 -1.09 -1.16 -12.03
CA LEU A 121 -0.28 -0.83 -10.86
C LEU A 121 1.18 -0.70 -11.33
N TYR A 122 1.59 0.51 -11.69
CA TYR A 122 3.02 0.83 -11.79
C TYR A 122 3.49 1.26 -10.41
N VAL A 123 3.99 0.30 -9.62
CA VAL A 123 4.69 0.59 -8.36
C VAL A 123 6.12 1.02 -8.72
N SER A 124 6.42 2.30 -8.61
CA SER A 124 7.77 2.81 -8.85
C SER A 124 8.69 2.46 -7.69
N ARG A 125 9.75 1.68 -7.97
CA ARG A 125 10.80 1.29 -7.03
C ARG A 125 11.93 2.31 -7.08
N THR A 126 12.11 3.11 -6.03
CA THR A 126 13.22 4.07 -5.94
C THR A 126 14.53 3.34 -5.61
N LEU A 127 15.44 3.19 -6.58
CA LEU A 127 16.83 2.84 -6.33
C LEU A 127 17.66 4.13 -6.27
N TYR A 128 18.28 4.37 -5.12
CA TYR A 128 19.27 5.42 -4.81
C TYR A 128 19.54 6.44 -5.93
N GLY A 129 18.90 7.62 -5.83
CA GLY A 129 19.34 8.83 -6.54
C GLY A 129 19.15 8.89 -8.05
N ARG A 130 18.54 7.89 -8.69
CA ARG A 130 18.08 7.97 -10.08
C ARG A 130 16.71 7.31 -10.23
N THR A 131 15.75 8.06 -10.76
CA THR A 131 14.44 7.55 -11.18
C THR A 131 14.65 6.51 -12.29
N LEU A 132 14.82 5.24 -11.92
CA LEU A 132 14.87 4.14 -12.86
C LEU A 132 13.44 3.67 -13.13
N ARG A 133 12.97 3.98 -14.34
CA ARG A 133 11.69 3.53 -14.90
C ARG A 133 11.81 2.04 -15.21
N LEU A 134 11.45 1.17 -14.27
CA LEU A 134 11.34 -0.26 -14.51
C LEU A 134 9.91 -0.58 -14.99
N THR A 135 9.78 -0.78 -16.30
CA THR A 135 8.54 -1.23 -16.94
C THR A 135 8.39 -2.73 -16.72
N TYR A 136 7.62 -3.15 -15.73
CA TYR A 136 7.18 -4.55 -15.63
C TYR A 136 5.90 -4.72 -16.46
N ARG A 137 5.98 -5.50 -17.54
CA ARG A 137 4.81 -6.08 -18.21
C ARG A 137 4.51 -7.38 -17.47
N TYR A 138 3.35 -7.48 -16.83
CA TYR A 138 2.73 -8.78 -16.60
C TYR A 138 2.19 -9.24 -17.97
N LEU A 139 2.73 -10.36 -18.46
CA LEU A 139 2.09 -11.18 -19.48
C LEU A 139 1.12 -12.14 -18.80
#